data_AF-A0A842XVK0-F1
#
_entry.id   AF-A0A842XVK0-F1
#
_cell.length_a   1.000
_cell.length_b   1.000
_cell.length_c   1.000
_cell.angle_alpha   90.00
_cell.angle_beta   90.00
_cell.angle_gamma   90.00
#
_symmetry.space_group_name_H-M   'P 1'
#
loop_
_entity.id
_entity.type
_entity.pdbx_description
1 polymer ?
#
loop_
_entity_poly.entity_id
_entity_poly.type
_entity_poly.pdbx_seq_one_letter_code
_entity_poly.pdbx_strand_id
1 'polypeptide(L)'
;MSTQKITEGDYVLLYLSRRKTYLVKVEKGKTFHTHKGFIKFDDIIGKEYGIRVLSNLGTEFAALKPLLRDYIFKSTRKTQITYPKDVALMIMFSGIGPGSCLVEAGTGTGALTTALAHYVKPDGRVYSYELREEFLETAKKNLKRAGLIDFVVLKNKDVTVGIDESDVDAVILDLATPWLVVPHAYTALKPCGTIVSFSPTMD
;
A
#
# COMPACT_ATOMS: atom_id res chain seq x y z
N MET A 1 14.92 23.53 3.91
CA MET A 1 14.00 22.42 3.65
C MET A 1 12.60 23.02 3.60
N SER A 2 11.86 22.86 2.50
CA SER A 2 10.48 23.35 2.42
C SER A 2 9.64 22.61 3.45
N THR A 3 9.14 23.30 4.47
CA THR A 3 8.26 22.70 5.46
C THR A 3 6.90 22.44 4.81
N GLN A 4 6.49 21.17 4.80
CA GLN A 4 5.21 20.79 4.24
C GLN A 4 4.10 21.07 5.26
N LYS A 5 3.13 21.89 4.87
CA LYS A 5 1.95 22.19 5.69
C LYS A 5 0.87 21.14 5.49
N ILE A 6 0.11 20.88 6.55
CA ILE A 6 -1.07 20.03 6.53
C ILE A 6 -2.21 20.81 5.88
N THR A 7 -2.78 20.25 4.81
CA THR A 7 -3.95 20.82 4.12
C THR A 7 -5.18 19.93 4.28
N GLU A 8 -6.36 20.47 4.00
CA GLU A 8 -7.57 19.66 3.90
C GLU A 8 -7.41 18.58 2.82
N GLY A 9 -7.88 17.37 3.10
CA GLY A 9 -7.73 16.21 2.23
C GLY A 9 -6.48 15.39 2.47
N ASP A 10 -5.46 15.95 3.14
CA ASP A 10 -4.24 15.23 3.49
C ASP A 10 -4.52 14.07 4.45
N TYR A 11 -3.67 13.05 4.37
CA TYR A 11 -3.58 12.04 5.42
C TYR A 11 -2.49 12.43 6.42
N VAL A 12 -2.84 12.37 7.71
CA VAL A 12 -1.94 12.63 8.84
C VAL A 12 -1.83 11.37 9.70
N LEU A 13 -0.62 11.07 10.16
CA LEU A 13 -0.40 10.06 11.18
C LEU A 13 -0.36 10.73 12.54
N LEU A 14 -1.45 10.61 13.31
CA LEU A 14 -1.49 11.01 14.70
C LEU A 14 -0.79 9.95 15.55
N TYR A 15 0.40 10.28 16.05
CA TYR A 15 1.22 9.41 16.87
C TYR A 15 1.00 9.73 18.34
N LEU A 16 0.43 8.77 19.09
CA LEU A 16 0.27 8.84 20.54
C LEU A 16 1.40 8.08 21.26
N SER A 17 1.72 6.89 20.77
CA SER A 17 2.81 6.06 21.29
C SER A 17 3.21 4.98 20.28
N ARG A 18 4.28 4.23 20.57
CA ARG A 18 4.79 3.15 19.71
C ARG A 18 3.72 2.14 19.31
N ARG A 19 2.73 1.90 20.19
CA ARG A 19 1.63 0.94 19.97
C ARG A 19 0.35 1.60 19.44
N LYS A 20 0.20 2.93 19.56
CA LYS A 20 -1.04 3.64 19.23
C LYS A 20 -0.76 4.78 18.26
N THR A 21 -1.06 4.51 17.01
CA THR A 21 -1.00 5.47 15.90
C THR A 21 -2.31 5.44 15.12
N TYR A 22 -2.69 6.57 14.55
CA TYR A 22 -3.93 6.73 13.80
C TYR A 22 -3.64 7.40 12.47
N LEU A 23 -3.97 6.73 11.37
CA LEU A 23 -3.89 7.30 10.03
C LEU A 23 -5.26 7.87 9.69
N VAL A 24 -5.36 9.20 9.60
CA VAL A 24 -6.63 9.90 9.49
C VAL A 24 -6.60 10.87 8.31
N LYS A 25 -7.74 11.02 7.62
CA LYS A 25 -7.91 12.05 6.60
C LYS A 25 -8.34 13.34 7.29
N VAL A 26 -7.65 14.44 6.99
CA VAL A 26 -7.94 15.76 7.52
C VAL A 26 -9.12 16.35 6.75
N GLU A 27 -10.18 16.71 7.47
CA GLU A 27 -11.40 17.29 6.91
C GLU A 27 -11.80 18.51 7.74
N LYS A 28 -11.98 19.67 7.10
CA LYS A 28 -12.26 20.92 7.81
C LYS A 28 -13.56 20.82 8.63
N GLY A 29 -13.56 21.40 9.83
CA GLY A 29 -14.71 21.37 10.74
C GLY A 29 -15.00 20.03 11.41
N LYS A 30 -14.22 18.97 11.12
CA LYS A 30 -14.39 17.66 11.76
C LYS A 30 -13.42 17.46 12.93
N THR A 31 -13.77 16.50 13.78
CA THR A 31 -13.01 16.07 14.95
C THR A 31 -12.63 14.60 14.84
N PHE A 32 -11.43 14.26 15.31
CA PHE A 32 -11.00 12.87 15.45
C PHE A 32 -11.06 12.44 16.92
N HIS A 33 -11.84 11.40 17.22
CA HIS A 33 -12.08 10.93 18.58
C HIS A 33 -11.21 9.71 18.93
N THR A 34 -10.69 9.71 20.15
CA THR A 34 -9.94 8.59 20.73
C THR A 34 -10.31 8.39 22.21
N HIS A 35 -9.85 7.28 22.79
CA HIS A 35 -9.88 7.07 24.25
C HIS A 35 -9.09 8.11 25.08
N LYS A 36 -8.32 9.01 24.44
CA LYS A 36 -7.58 10.11 25.08
C LYS A 36 -8.17 11.48 24.75
N GLY A 37 -9.46 11.53 24.41
CA GLY A 37 -10.13 12.74 23.97
C GLY A 37 -10.13 12.89 22.45
N PHE A 38 -10.52 14.07 21.98
CA PHE A 38 -10.60 14.41 20.57
C PHE A 38 -9.61 15.50 20.17
N ILE A 39 -9.25 15.51 18.88
CA ILE A 39 -8.46 16.56 18.23
C ILE A 39 -9.35 17.18 17.14
N LYS A 40 -9.46 18.52 17.09
CA LYS A 40 -10.13 19.19 15.97
C LYS A 40 -9.16 19.31 14.80
N PHE A 41 -9.60 18.98 13.60
CA PHE A 41 -8.74 19.11 12.43
C PHE A 41 -8.38 20.55 12.09
N ASP A 42 -9.26 21.49 12.42
CA ASP A 42 -8.99 22.93 12.29
C ASP A 42 -7.77 23.37 13.12
N ASP A 43 -7.44 22.66 14.20
CA ASP A 43 -6.27 22.95 15.03
C ASP A 43 -4.95 22.48 14.40
N ILE A 44 -4.98 21.68 13.34
CA ILE A 44 -3.77 21.19 12.64
C ILE A 44 -3.66 21.68 11.20
N ILE A 45 -4.78 22.04 10.55
CA ILE A 45 -4.77 22.60 9.19
C ILE A 45 -3.93 23.89 9.17
N GLY A 46 -3.07 24.02 8.14
CA GLY A 46 -2.17 25.16 7.95
C GLY A 46 -0.89 25.09 8.79
N LYS A 47 -0.79 24.17 9.75
CA LYS A 47 0.44 23.90 10.51
C LYS A 47 1.35 22.93 9.77
N GLU A 48 2.61 22.90 10.15
CA GLU A 48 3.60 21.99 9.57
C GLU A 48 3.43 20.56 10.08
N TYR A 49 3.79 19.57 9.26
CA TYR A 49 3.98 18.21 9.78
C TYR A 49 5.11 18.18 10.83
N GLY A 50 4.94 17.36 11.85
CA GLY A 50 5.89 17.23 12.97
C GLY A 50 5.50 17.99 14.23
N ILE A 51 4.42 18.77 14.20
CA ILE A 51 3.93 19.49 15.37
C ILE A 51 3.38 18.54 16.45
N ARG A 52 3.35 19.06 17.68
CA ARG A 52 2.58 18.50 18.78
C ARG A 52 1.18 19.12 18.78
N VAL A 53 0.17 18.30 18.98
CA VAL A 53 -1.23 18.69 19.12
C VAL A 53 -1.80 18.07 20.39
N LEU A 54 -2.52 18.88 21.16
CA LEU A 54 -3.19 18.41 22.37
C LEU A 54 -4.61 17.97 22.03
N SER A 55 -5.06 16.87 22.63
CA SER A 55 -6.48 16.57 22.68
C SER A 55 -7.20 17.51 23.67
N ASN A 56 -8.54 17.50 23.65
CA ASN A 56 -9.35 18.23 24.62
C ASN A 56 -9.11 17.79 26.09
N LEU A 57 -8.46 16.65 26.33
CA LEU A 57 -8.08 16.17 27.65
C LEU A 57 -6.60 16.47 27.99
N GLY A 58 -5.93 17.32 27.20
CA GLY A 58 -4.53 17.69 27.41
C GLY A 58 -3.52 16.59 27.08
N THR A 59 -3.94 15.50 26.41
CA THR A 59 -3.01 14.44 25.98
C THR A 59 -2.31 14.86 24.68
N GLU A 60 -0.99 14.79 24.66
CA GLU A 60 -0.19 15.15 23.49
C GLU A 60 -0.14 14.04 22.43
N PHE A 61 -0.25 14.44 21.17
CA PHE A 61 -0.01 13.63 19.98
C PHE A 61 0.97 14.38 19.07
N ALA A 62 1.75 13.65 18.27
CA ALA A 62 2.49 14.23 17.15
C ALA A 62 1.70 14.05 15.85
N ALA A 63 1.56 15.12 15.05
CA ALA A 63 0.93 15.08 13.73
C ALA A 63 2.01 14.87 12.66
N LEU A 64 2.25 13.61 12.29
CA LEU A 64 3.36 13.23 11.42
C LEU A 64 2.89 13.00 9.97
N LYS A 65 3.81 13.21 9.02
CA LYS A 65 3.58 12.82 7.63
C LYS A 65 3.60 11.29 7.55
N PRO A 66 2.54 10.63 7.04
CA PRO A 66 2.53 9.18 6.91
C PRO A 66 3.64 8.69 5.98
N LEU A 67 4.32 7.62 6.39
CA LEU A 67 5.21 6.86 5.54
C LEU A 67 4.43 5.78 4.79
N LEU A 68 5.04 5.21 3.75
CA LEU A 68 4.47 4.07 3.00
C LEU A 68 4.04 2.93 3.95
N ARG A 69 4.89 2.58 4.93
CA ARG A 69 4.57 1.52 5.89
C ARG A 69 3.30 1.82 6.69
N ASP A 70 2.99 3.09 6.95
CA ASP A 70 1.83 3.45 7.76
C ASP A 70 0.54 3.14 6.98
N TYR A 71 0.52 3.40 5.67
CA TYR A 71 -0.58 2.98 4.80
C TYR A 71 -0.74 1.45 4.77
N ILE A 72 0.38 0.72 4.69
CA ILE A 72 0.40 -0.75 4.71
C ILE A 72 -0.14 -1.28 6.05
N PHE A 73 0.39 -0.82 7.19
CA PHE A 73 -0.03 -1.31 8.50
C PHE A 73 -1.48 -0.94 8.84
N LYS A 74 -1.96 0.20 8.34
CA LYS A 74 -3.32 0.70 8.57
C LYS A 74 -4.29 0.34 7.46
N SER A 75 -3.91 -0.51 6.49
CA SER A 75 -4.83 -1.06 5.49
C SER A 75 -6.00 -1.73 6.18
N THR A 76 -7.21 -1.57 5.65
CA THR A 76 -8.36 -2.35 6.11
C THR A 76 -8.03 -3.83 5.90
N ARG A 77 -7.96 -4.63 6.98
CA ARG A 77 -7.52 -6.02 6.93
C ARG A 77 -8.73 -6.94 6.82
N LYS A 78 -8.77 -7.72 5.74
CA LYS A 78 -9.62 -8.92 5.58
C LYS A 78 -8.78 -10.16 5.30
N THR A 79 -7.53 -9.98 4.90
CA THR A 79 -6.55 -11.03 4.60
C THR A 79 -5.31 -10.86 5.48
N GLN A 80 -4.48 -11.90 5.50
CA GLN A 80 -3.09 -11.75 5.91
C GLN A 80 -2.39 -10.79 4.92
N ILE A 81 -1.46 -10.00 5.42
CA ILE A 81 -0.66 -9.08 4.61
C ILE A 81 0.80 -9.52 4.60
N THR A 82 1.49 -9.27 3.49
CA THR A 82 2.94 -9.28 3.42
C THR A 82 3.49 -8.09 4.23
N TYR A 83 4.31 -8.37 5.24
CA TYR A 83 4.83 -7.31 6.13
C TYR A 83 6.03 -6.60 5.48
N PRO A 84 6.34 -5.35 5.88
CA PRO A 84 7.39 -4.56 5.24
C PRO A 84 8.77 -5.23 5.14
N LYS A 85 9.10 -6.16 6.05
CA LYS A 85 10.36 -6.93 5.97
C LYS A 85 10.43 -7.78 4.71
N ASP A 86 9.34 -8.48 4.39
CA ASP A 86 9.27 -9.42 3.26
C ASP A 86 9.07 -8.64 1.97
N VAL A 87 8.21 -7.62 2.01
CA VAL A 87 8.02 -6.68 0.91
C VAL A 87 9.36 -6.06 0.46
N ALA A 88 10.21 -5.64 1.40
CA ALA A 88 11.52 -5.07 1.07
C ALA A 88 12.43 -6.08 0.37
N LEU A 89 12.42 -7.35 0.79
CA LEU A 89 13.17 -8.42 0.13
C LEU A 89 12.60 -8.71 -1.27
N MET A 90 11.27 -8.77 -1.41
CA MET A 90 10.62 -9.02 -2.70
C MET A 90 10.94 -7.92 -3.71
N ILE A 91 10.94 -6.65 -3.30
CA ILE A 91 11.35 -5.52 -4.15
C ILE A 91 12.83 -5.65 -4.52
N MET A 92 13.70 -5.90 -3.55
CA MET A 92 15.14 -6.04 -3.79
C MET A 92 15.47 -7.16 -4.76
N PHE A 93 14.87 -8.34 -4.59
CA PHE A 93 15.16 -9.52 -5.41
C PHE A 93 14.44 -9.52 -6.76
N SER A 94 13.31 -8.82 -6.90
CA SER A 94 12.65 -8.66 -8.21
C SER A 94 13.41 -7.70 -9.13
N GLY A 95 14.22 -6.79 -8.56
CA GLY A 95 14.95 -5.77 -9.32
C GLY A 95 14.07 -4.64 -9.86
N ILE A 96 12.81 -4.56 -9.41
CA ILE A 96 11.89 -3.50 -9.84
C ILE A 96 12.32 -2.13 -9.30
N GLY A 97 12.00 -1.08 -10.05
CA GLY A 97 12.25 0.29 -9.66
C GLY A 97 11.39 1.27 -10.46
N PRO A 98 11.75 2.57 -10.44
CA PRO A 98 11.04 3.59 -11.19
C PRO A 98 10.87 3.21 -12.67
N GLY A 99 9.63 3.23 -13.16
CA GLY A 99 9.30 2.88 -14.54
C GLY A 99 9.04 1.40 -14.79
N SER A 100 9.27 0.50 -13.82
CA SER A 100 9.01 -0.93 -14.02
C SER A 100 7.53 -1.24 -14.24
N CYS A 101 7.25 -2.14 -15.18
CA CYS A 101 5.97 -2.77 -15.42
C CYS A 101 6.01 -4.19 -14.85
N LEU A 102 5.11 -4.52 -13.93
CA LEU A 102 5.08 -5.84 -13.31
C LEU A 102 3.67 -6.39 -13.16
N VAL A 103 3.59 -7.71 -13.05
CA VAL A 103 2.39 -8.43 -12.66
C VAL A 103 2.50 -8.82 -11.20
N GLU A 104 1.43 -8.58 -10.45
CA GLU A 104 1.22 -9.11 -9.11
C GLU A 104 -0.01 -10.04 -9.15
N ALA A 105 0.04 -11.16 -8.44
CA ALA A 105 -1.14 -11.97 -8.23
C ALA A 105 -1.32 -12.36 -6.77
N GLY A 106 -2.56 -12.26 -6.31
CA GLY A 106 -2.90 -12.24 -4.90
C GLY A 106 -2.94 -10.81 -4.37
N THR A 107 -3.74 -9.93 -5.00
CA THR A 107 -3.89 -8.54 -4.54
C THR A 107 -4.29 -8.47 -3.06
N GLY A 108 -5.18 -9.36 -2.61
CA GLY A 108 -5.74 -9.33 -1.25
C GLY A 108 -6.31 -7.95 -0.93
N THR A 109 -6.01 -7.40 0.25
CA THR A 109 -6.42 -6.02 0.58
C THR A 109 -5.48 -4.93 0.05
N GLY A 110 -4.55 -5.27 -0.85
CA GLY A 110 -3.67 -4.33 -1.56
C GLY A 110 -2.45 -3.87 -0.76
N ALA A 111 -2.02 -4.60 0.26
CA ALA A 111 -0.88 -4.23 1.10
C ALA A 111 0.45 -4.31 0.32
N LEU A 112 0.71 -5.44 -0.35
CA LEU A 112 1.86 -5.63 -1.23
C LEU A 112 1.75 -4.69 -2.45
N THR A 113 0.58 -4.66 -3.10
CA THR A 113 0.27 -3.74 -4.21
C THR A 113 0.58 -2.29 -3.90
N THR A 114 0.27 -1.82 -2.69
CA THR A 114 0.58 -0.45 -2.24
C THR A 114 2.08 -0.20 -2.23
N ALA A 115 2.89 -1.18 -1.83
CA ALA A 115 4.34 -1.04 -1.88
C ALA A 115 4.87 -1.07 -3.31
N LEU A 116 4.45 -2.05 -4.11
CA LEU A 116 4.87 -2.20 -5.51
C LEU A 116 4.57 -0.92 -6.30
N ALA A 117 3.33 -0.41 -6.19
CA ALA A 117 2.90 0.81 -6.83
C ALA A 117 3.72 2.04 -6.42
N HIS A 118 4.21 2.10 -5.17
CA HIS A 118 5.06 3.20 -4.70
C HIS A 118 6.42 3.20 -5.39
N TYR A 119 7.05 2.02 -5.53
CA TYR A 119 8.41 1.90 -6.04
C TYR A 119 8.53 1.98 -7.56
N VAL A 120 7.44 1.75 -8.30
CA VAL A 120 7.44 1.86 -9.76
C VAL A 120 7.13 3.26 -10.30
N LYS A 121 6.75 4.19 -9.43
CA LYS A 121 6.57 5.60 -9.80
C LYS A 121 7.85 6.20 -10.42
N PRO A 122 7.72 7.21 -11.30
CA PRO A 122 6.49 7.89 -11.69
C PRO A 122 5.78 7.29 -12.90
N ASP A 123 6.41 6.41 -13.67
CA ASP A 123 5.89 5.99 -14.99
C ASP A 123 5.60 4.49 -15.10
N GLY A 124 5.93 3.72 -14.06
CA GLY A 124 5.71 2.27 -14.05
C GLY A 124 4.27 1.87 -13.74
N ARG A 125 4.00 0.57 -13.84
CA ARG A 125 2.65 0.01 -13.69
C ARG A 125 2.65 -1.33 -12.98
N VAL A 126 1.70 -1.51 -12.06
CA VAL A 126 1.38 -2.80 -11.44
C VAL A 126 0.08 -3.34 -12.04
N TYR A 127 0.12 -4.51 -12.65
CA TYR A 127 -1.06 -5.25 -13.08
C TYR A 127 -1.37 -6.31 -12.01
N SER A 128 -2.38 -6.06 -11.18
CA SER A 128 -2.65 -6.86 -9.98
C SER A 128 -3.91 -7.70 -10.16
N TYR A 129 -3.75 -9.02 -10.07
CA TYR A 129 -4.79 -10.02 -10.27
C TYR A 129 -5.33 -10.55 -8.93
N GLU A 130 -6.65 -10.58 -8.82
CA GLU A 130 -7.36 -11.13 -7.66
C GLU A 130 -8.72 -11.67 -8.08
N LEU A 131 -9.07 -12.86 -7.59
CA LEU A 131 -10.33 -13.53 -7.93
C LEU A 131 -11.52 -12.97 -7.15
N ARG A 132 -11.29 -12.53 -5.92
CA ARG A 132 -12.36 -12.12 -5.00
C ARG A 132 -12.65 -10.63 -5.17
N GLU A 133 -13.80 -10.33 -5.77
CA GLU A 133 -14.25 -8.95 -6.02
C GLU A 133 -14.24 -8.07 -4.75
N GLU A 134 -14.62 -8.63 -3.60
CA GLU A 134 -14.62 -7.89 -2.34
C GLU A 134 -13.21 -7.46 -1.87
N PHE A 135 -12.18 -8.20 -2.27
CA PHE A 135 -10.78 -7.89 -1.99
C PHE A 135 -10.30 -6.80 -2.93
N LEU A 136 -10.62 -6.89 -4.22
CA LEU A 136 -10.37 -5.82 -5.18
C LEU A 136 -10.97 -4.48 -4.75
N GLU A 137 -12.23 -4.47 -4.32
CA GLU A 137 -12.86 -3.24 -3.84
C GLU A 137 -12.21 -2.68 -2.57
N THR A 138 -11.70 -3.56 -1.70
CA THR A 138 -10.94 -3.17 -0.51
C THR A 138 -9.55 -2.62 -0.89
N ALA A 139 -8.85 -3.29 -1.80
CA ALA A 139 -7.55 -2.88 -2.34
C ALA A 139 -7.66 -1.51 -3.02
N LYS A 140 -8.66 -1.31 -3.87
CA LYS A 140 -8.95 -0.03 -4.54
C LYS A 140 -9.11 1.11 -3.54
N LYS A 141 -9.83 0.90 -2.44
CA LYS A 141 -9.97 1.91 -1.36
C LYS A 141 -8.65 2.19 -0.66
N ASN A 142 -7.86 1.16 -0.35
CA ASN A 142 -6.55 1.31 0.28
C ASN A 142 -5.54 2.03 -0.63
N LEU A 143 -5.52 1.70 -1.93
CA LEU A 143 -4.67 2.34 -2.95
C LEU A 143 -5.06 3.79 -3.20
N LYS A 144 -6.36 4.10 -3.28
CA LYS A 144 -6.86 5.49 -3.33
C LYS A 144 -6.41 6.29 -2.12
N ARG A 145 -6.53 5.70 -0.93
CA ARG A 145 -6.07 6.31 0.32
C ARG A 145 -4.55 6.56 0.32
N ALA A 146 -3.76 5.66 -0.26
CA ALA A 146 -2.31 5.82 -0.40
C ALA A 146 -1.89 6.76 -1.54
N GLY A 147 -2.83 7.22 -2.38
CA GLY A 147 -2.52 8.04 -3.56
C GLY A 147 -1.76 7.28 -4.66
N LEU A 148 -2.04 5.97 -4.80
CA LEU A 148 -1.28 5.07 -5.68
C LEU A 148 -2.14 4.33 -6.70
N ILE A 149 -3.46 4.54 -6.69
CA ILE A 149 -4.39 3.82 -7.59
C ILE A 149 -4.07 4.04 -9.07
N ASP A 150 -3.53 5.19 -9.44
CA ASP A 150 -3.25 5.52 -10.86
C ASP A 150 -2.10 4.69 -11.44
N PHE A 151 -1.26 4.09 -10.58
CA PHE A 151 -0.16 3.20 -10.95
C PHE A 151 -0.55 1.72 -10.96
N VAL A 152 -1.84 1.41 -10.74
CA VAL A 152 -2.31 0.02 -10.60
C VAL A 152 -3.47 -0.24 -11.54
N VAL A 153 -3.38 -1.33 -12.31
CA VAL A 153 -4.52 -1.94 -13.00
C VAL A 153 -4.98 -3.13 -12.19
N LEU A 154 -6.13 -3.01 -11.54
CA LEU A 154 -6.77 -4.09 -10.80
C LEU A 154 -7.59 -4.97 -11.75
N LYS A 155 -7.39 -6.30 -11.69
CA LYS A 155 -8.07 -7.27 -12.56
C LYS A 155 -8.77 -8.34 -11.74
N ASN A 156 -10.09 -8.45 -11.90
CA ASN A 156 -10.85 -9.62 -11.45
C ASN A 156 -10.67 -10.77 -12.45
N LYS A 157 -9.57 -11.50 -12.31
CA LYS A 157 -9.20 -12.59 -13.21
C LYS A 157 -8.39 -13.65 -12.47
N ASP A 158 -8.56 -14.90 -12.88
CA ASP A 158 -7.70 -15.99 -12.47
C ASP A 158 -6.34 -15.88 -13.19
N VAL A 159 -5.25 -15.77 -12.45
CA VAL A 159 -3.91 -15.72 -13.05
C VAL A 159 -3.43 -17.11 -13.47
N THR A 160 -4.03 -18.18 -12.92
CA THR A 160 -3.63 -19.58 -13.21
C THR A 160 -4.10 -20.05 -14.58
N VAL A 161 -4.96 -19.29 -15.26
CA VAL A 161 -5.38 -19.54 -16.65
C VAL A 161 -4.63 -18.67 -17.65
N GLY A 162 -3.91 -17.65 -17.19
CA GLY A 162 -3.16 -16.75 -18.06
C GLY A 162 -2.86 -15.39 -17.43
N ILE A 163 -1.88 -14.72 -18.03
CA ILE A 163 -1.52 -13.32 -17.77
C ILE A 163 -1.74 -12.58 -19.10
N ASP A 164 -2.53 -11.50 -19.10
CA ASP A 164 -2.79 -10.74 -20.34
C ASP A 164 -1.58 -9.89 -20.76
N GLU A 165 -0.71 -9.55 -19.81
CA GLU A 165 0.49 -8.75 -20.03
C GLU A 165 1.62 -9.58 -20.65
N SER A 166 2.45 -8.92 -21.45
CA SER A 166 3.71 -9.43 -21.98
C SER A 166 4.81 -8.37 -21.80
N ASP A 167 6.06 -8.79 -21.94
CA ASP A 167 7.26 -7.95 -21.77
C ASP A 167 7.34 -7.25 -20.39
N VAL A 168 6.82 -7.87 -19.34
CA VAL A 168 6.89 -7.31 -17.98
C VAL A 168 8.26 -7.55 -17.35
N ASP A 169 8.71 -6.60 -16.52
CA ASP A 169 9.99 -6.65 -15.82
C ASP A 169 10.01 -7.73 -14.73
N ALA A 170 8.88 -7.91 -14.05
CA ALA A 170 8.76 -8.87 -12.96
C ALA A 170 7.35 -9.47 -12.84
N VAL A 171 7.30 -10.67 -12.27
CA VAL A 171 6.07 -11.31 -11.80
C VAL A 171 6.22 -11.62 -10.32
N ILE A 172 5.28 -11.13 -9.51
CA ILE A 172 5.30 -11.26 -8.05
C ILE A 172 4.05 -12.03 -7.59
N LEU A 173 4.24 -13.15 -6.91
CA LEU A 173 3.17 -14.07 -6.53
C LEU A 173 3.06 -14.18 -5.00
N ASP A 174 1.87 -13.93 -4.47
CA ASP A 174 1.48 -14.24 -3.09
C ASP A 174 0.17 -15.06 -3.13
N LEU A 175 0.31 -16.35 -3.48
CA LEU A 175 -0.78 -17.26 -3.78
C LEU A 175 -0.58 -18.60 -3.07
N ALA A 176 -1.66 -19.37 -2.92
CA ALA A 176 -1.58 -20.73 -2.40
C ALA A 176 -0.93 -21.71 -3.39
N THR A 177 -1.11 -21.49 -4.69
CA THR A 177 -0.68 -22.40 -5.77
C THR A 177 0.18 -21.69 -6.83
N PRO A 178 1.29 -21.01 -6.45
CA PRO A 178 2.08 -20.19 -7.37
C PRO A 178 2.69 -21.01 -8.53
N TRP A 179 2.93 -22.31 -8.33
CA TRP A 179 3.48 -23.21 -9.37
C TRP A 179 2.59 -23.32 -10.60
N LEU A 180 1.27 -23.14 -10.48
CA LEU A 180 0.36 -23.12 -11.63
C LEU A 180 0.56 -21.88 -12.51
N VAL A 181 1.12 -20.81 -11.96
CA VAL A 181 1.33 -19.54 -12.66
C VAL A 181 2.68 -19.51 -13.38
N VAL A 182 3.64 -20.36 -13.00
CA VAL A 182 5.01 -20.34 -13.53
C VAL A 182 5.07 -20.38 -15.07
N PRO A 183 4.32 -21.26 -15.78
CA PRO A 183 4.34 -21.26 -17.25
C PRO A 183 3.82 -19.95 -17.87
N HIS A 184 2.81 -19.34 -17.25
CA HIS A 184 2.24 -18.07 -17.69
C HIS A 184 3.20 -16.91 -17.39
N ALA A 185 3.84 -16.93 -16.22
CA ALA A 185 4.85 -15.95 -15.83
C ALA A 185 6.05 -15.99 -16.79
N TYR A 186 6.53 -17.18 -17.16
CA TYR A 186 7.61 -17.34 -18.14
C TYR A 186 7.29 -16.68 -19.48
N THR A 187 6.03 -16.80 -19.94
CA THR A 187 5.58 -16.22 -21.21
C THR A 187 5.38 -14.70 -21.12
N ALA A 188 4.94 -14.21 -19.97
CA ALA A 188 4.68 -12.79 -19.74
C ALA A 188 5.97 -11.97 -19.53
N LEU A 189 7.01 -12.57 -18.97
CA LEU A 189 8.26 -11.90 -18.66
C LEU A 189 9.04 -11.54 -19.92
N LYS A 190 9.64 -10.34 -19.93
CA LYS A 190 10.68 -9.98 -20.90
C LYS A 190 11.93 -10.87 -20.73
N PRO A 191 12.85 -10.90 -21.72
CA PRO A 191 14.17 -11.49 -21.51
C PRO A 191 14.87 -10.92 -20.27
N CYS A 192 15.41 -11.81 -19.42
CA CYS A 192 16.00 -11.46 -18.12
C CYS A 192 15.03 -10.85 -17.10
N GLY A 193 13.71 -11.01 -17.27
CA GLY A 193 12.72 -10.67 -16.25
C GLY A 193 12.77 -11.63 -15.06
N THR A 194 12.28 -11.16 -13.90
CA THR A 194 12.39 -11.89 -12.63
C THR A 194 11.04 -12.37 -12.11
N ILE A 195 11.00 -13.57 -11.53
CA ILE A 195 9.86 -14.05 -10.74
C ILE A 195 10.21 -14.08 -9.26
N VAL A 196 9.31 -13.59 -8.42
CA VAL A 196 9.40 -13.70 -6.95
C VAL A 196 8.09 -14.30 -6.43
N SER A 197 8.19 -15.37 -5.64
CA SER A 197 7.04 -16.02 -5.03
C SER A 197 7.18 -16.03 -3.51
N PHE A 198 6.09 -15.77 -2.81
CA PHE A 198 5.97 -15.94 -1.37
C PHE A 198 5.14 -17.18 -1.07
N SER A 199 5.71 -18.13 -0.34
CA SER A 199 5.03 -19.34 0.12
C SER A 199 5.23 -19.50 1.62
N PRO A 200 4.17 -19.71 2.42
CA PRO A 200 4.30 -19.88 3.87
C PRO A 200 4.81 -21.26 4.28
N THR A 201 4.73 -22.25 3.37
CA THR A 201 5.12 -23.65 3.58
C THR A 201 6.19 -24.07 2.57
N MET A 202 6.95 -25.11 2.90
CA MET A 202 7.98 -25.66 2.00
C MET A 202 7.42 -26.64 0.97
N ASP A 203 6.30 -27.28 1.28
CA ASP A 203 5.68 -28.33 0.47
C ASP A 203 4.72 -27.77 -0.58
#